data_AF-A0A924XNI3-F1
#
_entry.id   AF-A0A924XNI3-F1
#
_cell.length_a   1.000
_cell.length_b   1.000
_cell.length_c   1.000
_cell.angle_alpha   90.00
_cell.angle_beta   90.00
_cell.angle_gamma   90.00
#
_symmetry.space_group_name_H-M   'P 1'
#
loop_
_entity.id
_entity.type
_entity.pdbx_description
1 polymer ?
#
loop_
_entity_poly.entity_id
_entity_poly.type
_entity_poly.pdbx_seq_one_letter_code
_entity_poly.pdbx_strand_id
1 'polypeptide(L)'
;MFSVHLLPDKMIDIFKLNERPDPKLFYKNNDSNDARLGEIVFNYASDYDAAEIVILGCPNDEGVRRDNGRIGASLAPDAIRTQFYKLTTFGITSKIFDLGDTINAAPLKETHAAPDAIPKRAS
;
A
#
# COMPACT_ATOMS: atom_id res chain seq x y z
N MET A 1 11.91 29.37 -29.11
CA MET A 1 10.76 29.56 -28.20
C MET A 1 9.86 28.34 -28.36
N PHE A 2 10.16 27.25 -27.65
CA PHE A 2 9.30 26.07 -27.60
C PHE A 2 8.70 26.02 -26.20
N SER A 3 7.45 26.46 -26.10
CA SER A 3 6.67 26.35 -24.87
C SER A 3 6.21 24.90 -24.77
N VAL A 4 6.86 24.12 -23.92
CA VAL A 4 6.28 22.87 -23.42
C VAL A 4 5.10 23.25 -22.51
N HIS A 5 3.89 23.20 -23.06
CA HIS A 5 2.68 23.17 -22.25
C HIS A 5 2.70 21.84 -21.49
N LEU A 6 3.22 21.85 -20.26
CA LEU A 6 2.98 20.79 -19.31
C LEU A 6 1.49 20.85 -18.96
N LEU A 7 0.72 19.86 -19.41
CA LEU A 7 -0.72 19.77 -19.13
C LEU A 7 -0.93 19.58 -17.61
N PRO A 8 -1.69 20.45 -16.92
CA PRO A 8 -1.92 20.37 -15.47
C PRO A 8 -2.90 19.26 -15.01
N ASP A 9 -3.45 18.44 -15.92
CA ASP A 9 -4.61 17.56 -15.64
C ASP A 9 -4.33 16.05 -15.59
N LYS A 10 -3.10 15.63 -15.28
CA LYS A 10 -2.85 14.22 -14.89
C LYS A 10 -2.30 14.13 -13.48
N MET A 11 -3.04 14.67 -12.52
CA MET A 11 -3.00 14.10 -11.16
C MET A 11 -3.51 12.67 -11.28
N ILE A 12 -2.58 11.72 -11.22
CA ILE A 12 -2.90 10.31 -11.15
C ILE A 12 -3.66 10.10 -9.84
N ASP A 13 -4.94 9.76 -9.95
CA ASP A 13 -5.73 9.33 -8.81
C ASP A 13 -5.17 7.98 -8.32
N ILE A 14 -4.41 8.03 -7.23
CA ILE A 14 -3.70 6.87 -6.72
C ILE A 14 -4.66 5.75 -6.29
N PHE A 15 -5.90 6.08 -5.94
CA PHE A 15 -6.91 5.08 -5.61
C PHE A 15 -7.44 4.33 -6.82
N LYS A 16 -7.24 4.85 -8.04
CA LYS A 16 -7.55 4.12 -9.29
C LYS A 16 -6.45 3.16 -9.71
N LEU A 17 -5.25 3.29 -9.14
CA LEU A 17 -4.11 2.40 -9.43
C LEU A 17 -4.00 1.23 -8.45
N ASN A 18 -4.81 1.23 -7.39
CA ASN A 18 -4.71 0.26 -6.30
C ASN A 18 -6.08 -0.36 -5.98
N GLU A 19 -6.07 -1.65 -5.70
CA GLU A 19 -7.20 -2.35 -5.11
C GLU A 19 -7.18 -2.11 -3.60
N ARG A 20 -8.32 -1.70 -3.02
CA ARG A 20 -8.41 -1.40 -1.59
C ARG A 20 -8.28 -2.69 -0.77
N PRO A 21 -7.66 -2.65 0.42
CA PRO A 21 -7.53 -3.85 1.24
C PRO A 21 -8.91 -4.35 1.67
N ASP A 22 -9.11 -5.68 1.74
CA ASP A 22 -10.35 -6.25 2.26
C ASP A 22 -10.59 -5.77 3.70
N PRO A 23 -11.71 -5.09 4.00
CA PRO A 23 -12.02 -4.61 5.34
C PRO A 23 -11.98 -5.71 6.42
N LYS A 24 -12.19 -6.97 6.06
CA LYS A 24 -12.15 -8.12 6.99
C LYS A 24 -10.74 -8.41 7.52
N LEU A 25 -9.70 -7.93 6.87
CA LEU A 25 -8.31 -8.13 7.32
C LEU A 25 -7.97 -7.27 8.54
N PHE A 26 -8.69 -6.16 8.74
CA PHE A 26 -8.51 -5.24 9.87
C PHE A 26 -9.08 -5.84 11.16
N TYR A 27 -8.26 -6.64 11.82
CA TYR A 27 -8.61 -7.25 13.11
C TYR A 27 -8.90 -6.18 14.17
N LYS A 28 -9.95 -6.43 14.95
CA LYS A 28 -10.35 -5.58 16.09
C LYS A 28 -10.45 -6.43 17.34
N ASN A 29 -9.83 -5.97 18.41
CA ASN A 29 -9.89 -6.61 19.72
C ASN A 29 -11.00 -6.00 20.58
N ASN A 30 -11.37 -4.73 20.32
CA ASN A 30 -12.36 -3.94 21.04
C ASN A 30 -12.07 -3.80 22.56
N ASP A 31 -10.83 -4.02 22.99
CA ASP A 31 -10.36 -3.74 24.35
C ASP A 31 -9.65 -2.39 24.35
N SER A 32 -10.15 -1.42 25.13
CA SER A 32 -9.58 -0.08 25.21
C SER A 32 -8.16 -0.05 25.79
N ASN A 33 -7.73 -1.10 26.51
CA ASN A 33 -6.37 -1.20 27.06
C ASN A 33 -5.41 -2.00 26.17
N ASP A 34 -5.91 -2.69 25.14
CA ASP A 34 -5.13 -3.56 24.26
C ASP A 34 -5.56 -3.36 22.80
N ALA A 35 -5.38 -2.11 22.34
CA ALA A 35 -5.62 -1.74 20.96
C ALA A 35 -4.67 -2.49 20.01
N ARG A 36 -5.19 -2.86 18.85
CA ARG A 36 -4.45 -3.57 17.80
C ARG A 36 -4.19 -2.68 16.60
N LEU A 37 -3.20 -3.05 15.80
CA LEU A 37 -2.89 -2.32 14.57
C LEU A 37 -4.09 -2.23 13.63
N GLY A 38 -4.94 -3.26 13.55
CA GLY A 38 -6.16 -3.21 12.73
C GLY A 38 -7.21 -2.17 13.17
N GLU A 39 -7.06 -1.59 14.37
CA GLU A 39 -7.96 -0.55 14.89
C GLU A 39 -7.43 0.86 14.69
N ILE A 40 -6.10 1.02 14.50
CA ILE A 40 -5.45 2.33 14.37
C ILE A 40 -4.94 2.63 12.96
N VAL A 41 -4.78 1.62 12.11
CA VAL A 41 -4.36 1.82 10.73
C VAL A 41 -5.56 2.30 9.91
N PHE A 42 -5.40 3.45 9.26
CA PHE A 42 -6.42 4.07 8.42
C PHE A 42 -6.59 3.34 7.09
N ASN A 43 -7.82 3.30 6.58
CA ASN A 43 -8.13 2.68 5.28
C ASN A 43 -9.23 3.40 4.47
N TYR A 44 -9.71 4.56 4.93
CA TYR A 44 -10.64 5.39 4.15
C TYR A 44 -9.88 6.45 3.38
N ALA A 45 -10.22 6.67 2.11
CA ALA A 45 -9.50 7.61 1.23
C ALA A 45 -9.37 9.02 1.84
N SER A 46 -10.34 9.46 2.66
CA SER A 46 -10.30 10.73 3.39
C SER A 46 -9.13 10.89 4.35
N ASP A 47 -8.56 9.79 4.83
CA ASP A 47 -7.49 9.78 5.84
C ASP A 47 -6.09 9.81 5.20
N TYR A 48 -6.01 9.64 3.87
CA TYR A 48 -4.74 9.48 3.15
C TYR A 48 -3.84 10.71 3.26
N ASP A 49 -4.40 11.92 3.13
CA ASP A 49 -3.61 13.16 3.18
C ASP A 49 -2.93 13.35 4.55
N ALA A 50 -3.52 12.77 5.61
CA ALA A 50 -2.97 12.83 6.96
C ALA A 50 -1.92 11.74 7.23
N ALA A 51 -1.72 10.77 6.32
CA ALA A 51 -0.81 9.67 6.52
C ALA A 51 0.66 10.13 6.59
N GLU A 52 1.41 9.53 7.50
CA GLU A 52 2.87 9.66 7.61
C GLU A 52 3.56 8.43 7.02
N ILE A 53 2.91 7.27 7.11
CA ILE A 53 3.39 5.99 6.60
C ILE A 53 2.29 5.39 5.75
N VAL A 54 2.64 4.91 4.55
CA VAL A 54 1.71 4.22 3.66
C VAL A 54 2.18 2.78 3.47
N ILE A 55 1.27 1.83 3.71
CA ILE A 55 1.45 0.42 3.36
C ILE A 55 0.91 0.24 1.94
N LEU A 56 1.73 -0.37 1.08
CA LEU A 56 1.37 -0.76 -0.28
C LEU A 56 1.80 -2.21 -0.50
N GLY A 57 0.85 -3.07 -0.83
CA GLY A 57 1.13 -4.45 -1.21
C GLY A 57 1.36 -4.58 -2.70
N CYS A 58 2.27 -5.49 -3.06
CA CYS A 58 2.64 -5.77 -4.44
C CYS A 58 2.41 -7.26 -4.72
N PRO A 59 1.17 -7.71 -4.96
CA PRO A 59 0.87 -9.12 -5.22
C PRO A 59 1.41 -9.51 -6.60
N ASN A 60 2.61 -10.10 -6.64
CA ASN A 60 3.24 -10.50 -7.89
C ASN A 60 4.15 -11.73 -7.73
N ASP A 61 4.04 -12.67 -8.68
CA ASP A 61 4.89 -13.85 -8.79
C ASP A 61 5.91 -13.78 -9.94
N GLU A 62 5.87 -12.74 -10.78
CA GLU A 62 6.66 -12.67 -12.02
C GLU A 62 8.17 -12.72 -11.79
N GLY A 63 8.67 -12.03 -10.75
CA GLY A 63 10.08 -12.13 -10.37
C GLY A 63 10.45 -13.55 -9.94
N VAL A 64 9.63 -14.15 -9.08
CA VAL A 64 9.83 -15.52 -8.58
C VAL A 64 9.79 -16.54 -9.71
N ARG A 65 8.84 -16.39 -10.64
CA ARG A 65 8.69 -17.24 -11.82
C ARG A 65 9.90 -17.15 -12.75
N ARG A 66 10.44 -15.94 -12.96
CA ARG A 66 11.65 -15.73 -13.79
C ARG A 66 12.90 -16.38 -13.20
N ASP A 67 12.98 -16.41 -11.88
CA ASP A 67 14.09 -17.03 -11.16
C ASP A 67 13.90 -18.54 -10.93
N ASN A 68 12.90 -19.17 -11.59
CA ASN A 68 12.53 -20.58 -11.40
C ASN A 68 12.22 -20.94 -9.93
N GLY A 69 11.74 -19.96 -9.16
CA GLY A 69 11.31 -20.15 -7.79
C GLY A 69 9.91 -20.77 -7.67
N ARG A 70 9.45 -20.95 -6.43
CA ARG A 70 8.11 -21.44 -6.12
C ARG A 70 7.12 -20.28 -6.06
N ILE A 71 6.14 -20.27 -6.95
CA ILE A 71 5.05 -19.29 -6.98
C ILE A 71 4.28 -19.23 -5.64
N GLY A 72 3.66 -18.08 -5.36
CA GLY A 72 2.86 -17.82 -4.17
C GLY A 72 3.22 -16.52 -3.42
N ALA A 73 4.22 -15.77 -3.88
CA ALA A 73 4.56 -14.45 -3.35
C ALA A 73 3.42 -13.44 -3.56
N SER A 74 2.62 -13.62 -4.61
CA SER A 74 1.39 -12.84 -4.82
C SER A 74 0.39 -12.93 -3.67
N LEU A 75 0.39 -14.01 -2.88
CA LEU A 75 -0.48 -14.21 -1.72
C LEU A 75 0.05 -13.53 -0.45
N ALA A 76 1.28 -13.02 -0.48
CA ALA A 76 1.95 -12.47 0.69
C ALA A 76 1.26 -11.23 1.28
N PRO A 77 0.76 -10.24 0.49
CA PRO A 77 0.15 -9.05 1.06
C PRO A 77 -0.98 -9.35 2.05
N ASP A 78 -1.94 -10.18 1.67
CA ASP A 78 -3.07 -10.55 2.54
C ASP A 78 -2.64 -11.42 3.72
N ALA A 79 -1.70 -12.35 3.50
CA ALA A 79 -1.15 -13.17 4.58
C ALA A 79 -0.44 -12.31 5.63
N ILE A 80 0.32 -11.30 5.19
CA ILE A 80 0.98 -10.32 6.06
C ILE A 80 -0.06 -9.48 6.79
N ARG A 81 -1.04 -8.89 6.09
CA ARG A 81 -2.12 -8.10 6.71
C ARG A 81 -2.86 -8.87 7.80
N THR A 82 -3.19 -10.13 7.54
CA THR A 82 -3.88 -11.03 8.48
C THR A 82 -3.14 -11.18 9.82
N GLN A 83 -1.82 -11.12 9.82
CA GLN A 83 -1.02 -11.20 11.04
C GLN A 83 -0.68 -9.82 11.60
N PHE A 84 -0.29 -8.89 10.74
CA PHE A 84 0.10 -7.54 11.09
C PHE A 84 -0.99 -6.83 11.89
N TYR A 85 -2.25 -6.91 11.44
CA TYR A 85 -3.36 -6.24 12.12
C TYR A 85 -3.73 -6.81 13.49
N LYS A 86 -3.19 -7.98 13.86
CA LYS A 86 -3.35 -8.58 15.19
C LYS A 86 -2.29 -8.14 16.18
N LEU A 87 -1.22 -7.51 15.74
CA LEU A 87 -0.15 -7.05 16.62
C LEU A 87 -0.66 -5.91 17.52
N THR A 88 -0.12 -5.83 18.72
CA THR A 88 -0.30 -4.67 19.59
C THR A 88 0.29 -3.42 18.92
N THR A 89 -0.19 -2.24 19.30
CA THR A 89 0.31 -0.99 18.72
C THR A 89 1.77 -0.69 19.07
N PHE A 90 2.32 -1.31 20.13
CA PHE A 90 3.67 -1.05 20.65
C PHE A 90 4.01 0.45 20.82
N GLY A 91 2.99 1.28 21.10
CA GLY A 91 3.17 2.73 21.26
C GLY A 91 3.41 3.48 19.95
N ILE A 92 3.11 2.89 18.79
CA ILE A 92 3.16 3.59 17.50
C ILE A 92 2.20 4.78 17.53
N THR A 93 2.74 5.97 17.28
CA THR A 93 1.99 7.24 17.22
C THR A 93 1.81 7.76 15.80
N SER A 94 2.56 7.23 14.83
CA SER A 94 2.49 7.64 13.43
C SER A 94 1.14 7.27 12.80
N LYS A 95 0.64 8.15 11.94
CA LYS A 95 -0.56 7.90 11.14
C LYS A 95 -0.24 6.96 9.98
N ILE A 96 -0.56 5.68 10.16
CA ILE A 96 -0.36 4.65 9.14
C ILE A 96 -1.62 4.52 8.30
N PHE A 97 -1.48 4.46 6.98
CA PHE A 97 -2.55 4.22 6.03
C PHE A 97 -2.27 2.99 5.18
N ASP A 98 -3.23 2.07 5.06
CA ASP A 98 -3.16 0.98 4.09
C ASP A 98 -3.80 1.40 2.77
N LEU A 99 -2.96 1.53 1.75
CA LEU A 99 -3.38 1.88 0.39
C LEU A 99 -3.98 0.67 -0.34
N GLY A 100 -3.75 -0.55 0.15
CA GLY A 100 -4.12 -1.78 -0.50
C GLY A 100 -3.02 -2.28 -1.44
N ASP A 101 -3.42 -2.85 -2.55
CA ASP A 101 -2.53 -3.57 -3.45
C ASP A 101 -2.45 -2.92 -4.83
N THR A 102 -1.27 -2.93 -5.44
CA THR A 102 -1.11 -2.46 -6.82
C THR A 102 -1.94 -3.28 -7.79
N ILE A 103 -2.76 -2.63 -8.64
CA ILE A 103 -3.47 -3.31 -9.72
C ILE A 103 -2.47 -3.60 -10.85
N ASN A 104 -2.11 -4.87 -11.04
CA ASN A 104 -1.28 -5.37 -12.15
C ASN A 104 0.01 -4.56 -12.39
N ALA A 105 1.09 -4.92 -11.71
CA ALA A 105 2.43 -4.58 -12.18
C ALA A 105 2.59 -5.09 -13.62
N ALA A 106 2.67 -4.18 -14.59
CA ALA A 106 3.06 -4.50 -15.96
C ALA A 106 4.28 -5.45 -15.97
N PRO A 107 4.42 -6.35 -16.96
CA PRO A 107 5.52 -7.32 -16.99
C PRO A 107 6.87 -6.62 -16.77
N LEU A 108 7.68 -7.21 -15.89
CA LEU A 108 8.88 -6.73 -15.18
C LEU A 108 9.94 -5.92 -15.98
N LYS A 109 9.77 -5.67 -17.28
CA LYS A 109 10.63 -4.73 -18.04
C LYS A 109 10.34 -3.25 -17.78
N GLU A 110 9.21 -2.89 -17.17
CA GLU A 110 8.88 -1.50 -16.79
C GLU A 110 8.76 -1.28 -15.27
N THR A 111 8.64 -2.33 -14.46
CA THR A 111 8.38 -2.21 -13.01
C THR A 111 9.60 -1.83 -12.16
N HIS A 112 10.80 -1.77 -12.76
CA HIS A 112 11.99 -1.25 -12.07
C HIS A 112 12.11 0.28 -12.11
N ALA A 113 11.24 0.98 -12.85
CA ALA A 113 11.20 2.44 -12.88
C ALA A 113 10.12 3.05 -11.95
N ALA A 114 9.31 2.22 -11.28
CA ALA A 114 8.14 2.65 -10.52
C ALA A 114 8.22 2.61 -8.97
N PRO A 115 9.38 2.44 -8.31
CA PRO A 115 9.52 2.90 -6.91
C PRO A 115 9.70 4.43 -6.79
N ASP A 116 10.10 5.10 -7.87
CA ASP A 116 10.38 6.55 -7.87
C ASP A 116 9.13 7.44 -8.09
N ALA A 117 7.97 6.83 -8.39
CA ALA A 117 6.73 7.55 -8.66
C ALA A 117 5.88 7.85 -7.41
N ILE A 118 6.32 7.42 -6.22
CA ILE A 118 5.72 7.89 -4.97
C ILE A 118 6.29 9.28 -4.69
N PRO A 119 5.48 10.37 -4.76
CA PRO A 119 5.98 11.71 -4.50
C PRO A 119 6.54 11.77 -3.09
N LYS A 120 7.86 11.95 -2.98
CA LYS A 120 8.50 12.27 -1.70
C LYS A 120 7.93 13.61 -1.25
N ARG A 121 7.35 13.66 -0.04
CA ARG A 121 6.92 14.93 0.57
C ARG A 121 8.09 15.90 0.55
N ALA A 122 7.87 17.08 -0.05
CA ALA A 122 8.79 18.20 0.08
C ALA A 122 8.72 18.69 1.53
N SER A 123 9.87 18.64 2.20
CA SER A 123 10.16 19.29 3.49
C SER A 123 10.11 20.80 3.39
#